data_AF-A0A1V2YEU3-F1
#
_entry.id   AF-A0A1V2YEU3-F1
#
_cell.length_a   1.000
_cell.length_b   1.000
_cell.length_c   1.000
_cell.angle_alpha   90.00
_cell.angle_beta   90.00
_cell.angle_gamma   90.00
#
_symmetry.space_group_name_H-M   'P 1'
#
loop_
_entity.id
_entity.type
_entity.pdbx_description
1 polymer ?
#
loop_
_entity_poly.entity_id
_entity_poly.type
_entity_poly.pdbx_seq_one_letter_code
_entity_poly.pdbx_strand_id
1 'polypeptide(L)' 'MYEYKTEILMVSAKWFSDKAKPEDTDMLDKLLNERAAEGWELVTYDYMSTSVQLKGGFVVTFRKAK' A
#
# COMPACT_ATOMS: atom_id res chain seq x y z
N MET A 1 -20.46 -6.92 10.73
CA MET A 1 -20.09 -5.59 10.21
C MET A 1 -18.67 -5.71 9.63
N TYR A 2 -18.20 -4.82 8.74
CA TYR A 2 -16.81 -4.85 8.26
C TYR A 2 -16.06 -3.65 8.82
N GLU A 3 -14.84 -3.88 9.30
CA GLU A 3 -13.90 -2.85 9.68
C GLU A 3 -12.97 -2.57 8.51
N TYR A 4 -12.63 -1.31 8.28
CA TYR A 4 -11.66 -0.93 7.26
C TYR A 4 -10.50 -0.15 7.85
N LYS A 5 -9.33 -0.32 7.23
CA LYS A 5 -8.12 0.40 7.59
C LYS A 5 -7.48 0.96 6.32
N THR A 6 -7.07 2.23 6.38
CA THR A 6 -6.34 2.92 5.32
C THR A 6 -4.92 3.20 5.78
N GLU A 7 -3.93 2.78 5.01
CA GLU A 7 -2.51 2.93 5.35
C GLU A 7 -1.76 3.60 4.18
N ILE A 8 -0.84 4.50 4.51
CA ILE A 8 0.02 5.16 3.53
C ILE A 8 1.35 4.40 3.48
N LEU A 9 1.63 3.76 2.35
CA LEU A 9 2.92 3.17 2.03
C LEU A 9 3.85 4.27 1.48
N MET A 10 4.86 4.63 2.26
CA MET A 10 5.89 5.57 1.81
C MET A 10 6.80 4.87 0.81
N VAL A 11 6.82 5.34 -0.44
CA VAL A 11 7.59 4.73 -1.53
C VAL A 11 8.68 5.68 -2.00
N SER A 12 9.68 5.13 -2.68
CA SER A 12 10.84 5.89 -3.10
C SER A 12 10.49 6.99 -4.11
N ALA A 13 11.05 8.19 -3.90
CA ALA A 13 10.92 9.29 -4.86
C ALA A 13 11.61 8.91 -6.18
N LYS A 14 10.86 8.96 -7.30
CA LYS A 14 11.41 8.77 -8.64
C LYS A 14 11.50 10.09 -9.39
N TRP A 15 12.68 10.34 -9.95
CA TRP A 15 12.94 11.48 -10.83
C TRP A 15 12.85 11.15 -12.33
N PHE A 16 12.86 9.86 -12.73
CA PHE A 16 13.07 9.46 -14.14
C PHE A 16 12.14 8.37 -14.71
N SER A 17 11.23 7.78 -13.94
CA SER A 17 10.35 6.71 -14.46
C SER A 17 9.06 6.57 -13.65
N ASP A 18 7.96 6.26 -14.32
CA ASP A 18 6.65 5.99 -13.70
C ASP A 18 6.46 4.54 -13.24
N LYS A 19 7.39 3.62 -13.51
CA LYS A 19 7.29 2.24 -13.02
C LYS A 19 7.56 2.19 -11.50
N ALA A 20 6.98 1.25 -10.76
CA ALA A 20 7.43 0.96 -9.38
C ALA A 20 8.90 0.47 -9.39
N LYS A 21 9.66 0.70 -8.31
CA LYS A 21 10.93 -0.03 -8.14
C LYS A 21 10.67 -1.40 -7.51
N PRO A 22 11.57 -2.38 -7.71
CA PRO A 22 11.50 -3.66 -7.02
C PRO A 22 11.43 -3.51 -5.49
N GLU A 23 12.15 -2.54 -4.91
CA GLU A 23 12.14 -2.34 -3.46
C GLU A 23 10.77 -1.86 -2.96
N ASP A 24 10.07 -1.04 -3.74
CA ASP A 24 8.74 -0.56 -3.41
C ASP A 24 7.70 -1.70 -3.47
N THR A 25 7.88 -2.66 -4.40
CA THR A 25 7.02 -3.85 -4.50
C THR A 25 7.27 -4.83 -3.37
N ASP A 26 8.52 -4.99 -2.93
CA ASP A 26 8.87 -5.86 -1.80
C ASP A 26 8.31 -5.30 -0.49
N MET A 27 8.32 -3.98 -0.31
CA MET A 27 7.70 -3.32 0.83
C MET A 27 6.18 -3.50 0.86
N LEU A 28 5.53 -3.41 -0.30
CA LEU A 28 4.10 -3.68 -0.42
C LEU A 28 3.81 -5.14 -0.07
N ASP A 29 4.54 -6.10 -0.64
CA ASP A 29 4.35 -7.52 -0.39
C ASP A 29 4.50 -7.85 1.11
N LYS A 30 5.52 -7.29 1.77
CA LYS A 30 5.69 -7.43 3.22
C LYS A 30 4.50 -6.89 4.01
N LEU A 31 4.03 -5.68 3.68
CA LEU A 31 2.86 -5.08 4.34
C LEU A 31 1.62 -5.96 4.18
N LEU A 32 1.36 -6.46 2.98
CA LEU A 32 0.22 -7.33 2.70
C LEU A 32 0.28 -8.63 3.51
N ASN A 33 1.45 -9.26 3.57
CA ASN A 33 1.65 -10.48 4.34
C ASN A 33 1.46 -10.27 5.85
N GLU A 34 1.95 -9.16 6.41
CA GLU A 34 1.73 -8.79 7.82
C GLU A 34 0.23 -8.58 8.11
N ARG A 35 -0.47 -7.86 7.23
CA ARG A 35 -1.91 -7.59 7.38
C ARG A 35 -2.76 -8.84 7.21
N ALA A 36 -2.40 -9.72 6.27
CA ALA A 36 -3.03 -11.03 6.11
C ALA A 36 -2.87 -11.89 7.38
N ALA A 37 -1.68 -11.88 8.02
CA ALA A 37 -1.45 -12.59 9.28
C ALA A 37 -2.30 -12.06 10.44
N GLU A 38 -2.63 -10.76 10.43
CA GLU A 38 -3.55 -10.10 11.37
C GLU A 38 -5.04 -10.31 11.02
N GLY A 39 -5.33 -11.01 9.92
CA GLY A 39 -6.69 -11.30 9.44
C GLY A 39 -7.33 -10.16 8.64
N TRP A 40 -6.54 -9.22 8.13
CA TRP A 40 -7.00 -8.19 7.20
C TRP A 40 -6.81 -8.66 5.75
N GLU A 41 -7.81 -8.41 4.93
CA GLU A 41 -7.81 -8.74 3.51
C GLU A 41 -7.58 -7.48 2.67
N LEU A 42 -6.71 -7.57 1.66
CA LEU A 42 -6.47 -6.48 0.73
C LEU A 42 -7.70 -6.22 -0.14
N VAL A 43 -8.04 -4.94 -0.27
CA VAL A 43 -9.17 -4.49 -1.08
C VAL A 43 -8.67 -3.85 -2.36
N THR A 44 -7.84 -2.83 -2.20
CA THR A 44 -7.26 -2.05 -3.28
C THR A 44 -6.01 -1.35 -2.78
N TYR A 45 -5.12 -1.04 -3.71
CA TYR A 45 -4.05 -0.11 -3.48
C TYR A 45 -3.94 0.83 -4.69
N ASP A 46 -3.62 2.09 -4.44
CA ASP A 46 -3.37 3.07 -5.49
C ASP A 46 -2.05 3.80 -5.25
N TYR A 47 -1.26 3.94 -6.31
CA TYR A 47 -0.01 4.67 -6.28
C TYR A 47 -0.26 6.08 -6.80
N MET A 48 -0.59 7.01 -5.90
CA MET A 48 -0.85 8.38 -6.31
C MET A 48 0.44 9.09 -6.68
N SER A 49 0.52 9.39 -7.97
CA SER A 49 1.56 10.18 -8.59
C SER A 49 1.44 11.66 -8.24
N THR A 50 1.66 12.05 -6.99
CA THR A 50 1.78 13.47 -6.66
C THR A 50 3.09 14.02 -7.22
N SER A 51 2.93 14.89 -8.21
CA SER A 51 4.00 15.53 -8.98
C SER A 51 5.12 16.03 -8.06
N VAL A 52 6.33 15.51 -8.34
CA VAL A 52 7.65 16.04 -8.00
C VAL A 52 8.41 15.45 -6.79
N GLN A 53 7.84 14.91 -5.71
CA GLN A 53 8.73 14.49 -4.59
C GLN A 53 8.37 13.28 -3.73
N LEU A 54 7.12 12.89 -3.56
CA LEU A 54 6.75 11.67 -2.81
C LEU A 54 5.43 11.16 -3.38
N LYS A 55 5.37 9.89 -3.79
CA LYS A 55 4.18 9.25 -4.36
C LYS A 55 3.67 8.19 -3.40
N GLY A 56 3.21 8.56 -2.22
CA GLY A 56 2.72 7.58 -1.24
C GLY A 56 1.65 6.66 -1.85
N GLY A 57 1.77 5.36 -1.67
CA GLY A 57 0.75 4.39 -2.05
C GLY A 57 -0.34 4.34 -0.98
N PHE A 58 -1.61 4.45 -1.35
CA PHE A 58 -2.72 4.22 -0.43
C PHE A 58 -3.08 2.75 -0.47
N VAL A 59 -3.08 2.07 0.67
CA VAL A 59 -3.50 0.68 0.80
C VAL A 59 -4.75 0.64 1.66
N VAL A 60 -5.79 -0.04 1.17
CA VAL A 60 -7.04 -0.23 1.89
C VAL A 60 -7.21 -1.72 2.18
N THR A 61 -7.41 -2.05 3.45
CA THR A 61 -7.69 -3.41 3.91
C THR A 61 -9.01 -3.48 4.67
N PHE A 62 -9.71 -4.61 4.58
CA PHE A 62 -10.93 -4.90 5.34
C PHE A 62 -10.74 -6.10 6.25
N ARG A 63 -11.49 -6.13 7.34
CA ARG A 63 -11.63 -7.31 8.20
C ARG A 63 -13.08 -7.46 8.60
N LYS A 64 -13.55 -8.71 8.67
CA LYS A 64 -14.88 -9.00 9.22
C LYS A 64 -14.90 -8.68 10.71
N ALA A 65 -15.76 -7.75 11.13
CA ALA A 65 -15.98 -7.48 12.55
C ALA A 65 -16.57 -8.74 13.21
N LYS A 66 -16.02 -9.11 14.37
CA LYS A 66 -16.55 -10.19 15.21
C LYS A 66 -17.93 -9.83 15.75
#